data_AF-A0A0F5VLG8-F1
#
_entry.id   AF-A0A0F5VLG8-F1
#
_cell.length_a   1.000
_cell.length_b   1.000
_cell.length_c   1.000
_cell.angle_alpha   90.00
_cell.angle_beta   90.00
_cell.angle_gamma   90.00
#
_symmetry.space_group_name_H-M   'P 1'
#
loop_
_entity.id
_entity.type
_entity.pdbx_description
1 polymer ?
#
loop_
_entity_poly.entity_id
_entity_poly.type
_entity_poly.pdbx_seq_one_letter_code
_entity_poly.pdbx_strand_id
1 'polypeptide(L)' 'PRTYLRFGRDRTIATALQDRMIAEADAFTPGNSFRVHDFPGASHVGPLDPIPVAEVLDALAG' A
#
# COMPACT_ATOMS: atom_id res chain seq x y z
N PRO A 1 -9.41 -9.04 -3.47
CA PRO A 1 -8.12 -9.52 -2.92
C PRO A 1 -7.60 -8.51 -1.90
N ARG A 2 -6.79 -8.90 -0.92
CA ARG A 2 -6.19 -7.92 0.01
C ARG A 2 -5.25 -6.99 -0.76
N THR A 3 -5.39 -5.68 -0.59
CA THR A 3 -4.55 -4.67 -1.25
C THR A 3 -3.85 -3.80 -0.22
N TYR A 4 -2.59 -3.46 -0.48
CA TYR A 4 -1.80 -2.53 0.33
C TYR A 4 -1.32 -1.37 -0.55
N LEU A 5 -1.58 -0.13 -0.13
CA LEU A 5 -1.03 1.06 -0.78
C LEU A 5 0.21 1.49 0.00
N ARG A 6 1.41 1.30 -0.56
CA ARG A 6 2.68 1.57 0.12
C ARG A 6 3.15 2.98 -0.19
N PHE A 7 3.34 3.80 0.85
CA PHE A 7 3.70 5.23 0.72
C PHE A 7 5.16 5.44 1.12
N GLY A 8 6.02 5.70 0.12
CA GLY A 8 7.47 5.64 0.28
C GLY A 8 8.12 6.82 1.03
N ARG A 9 7.38 7.92 1.24
CA ARG A 9 7.81 9.08 2.04
C ARG A 9 6.98 9.23 3.32
N ASP A 10 6.32 8.18 3.76
CA ASP A 10 5.66 8.14 5.05
C ASP A 10 6.69 8.25 6.19
N ARG A 11 6.50 9.24 7.07
CA ARG A 11 7.35 9.51 8.23
C ARG A 11 6.72 9.05 9.55
N THR A 12 5.47 8.61 9.52
CA THR A 12 4.73 8.03 10.65
C THR A 12 4.93 6.52 10.65
N ILE A 13 4.78 5.88 9.49
CA ILE A 13 4.99 4.45 9.27
C ILE A 13 6.08 4.30 8.21
N ALA A 14 7.33 4.23 8.66
CA ALA A 14 8.48 4.11 7.76
C ALA A 14 8.32 2.93 6.78
N THR A 15 8.83 3.06 5.55
CA THR A 15 8.71 2.03 4.50
C THR A 15 9.14 0.64 4.97
N ALA A 16 10.23 0.54 5.74
CA ALA A 16 10.69 -0.74 6.29
C ALA A 16 9.68 -1.38 7.27
N LEU A 17 8.90 -0.57 8.00
CA LEU A 17 7.82 -1.06 8.85
C LEU A 17 6.62 -1.53 8.00
N GLN A 18 6.26 -0.79 6.94
CA GLN A 18 5.24 -1.23 5.98
C GLN A 18 5.62 -2.58 5.35
N ASP A 19 6.87 -2.74 4.92
CA ASP A 19 7.40 -4.00 4.36
C ASP A 19 7.28 -5.17 5.35
N ARG A 20 7.61 -4.92 6.63
CA ARG A 20 7.44 -5.90 7.69
C ARG A 20 5.97 -6.29 7.90
N MET A 21 5.07 -5.31 7.96
CA MET A 21 3.63 -5.55 8.12
C MET A 21 3.06 -6.39 6.97
N ILE A 22 3.48 -6.11 5.73
CA ILE A 22 3.09 -6.87 4.55
C ILE A 22 3.61 -8.30 4.65
N ALA A 23 4.91 -8.48 4.90
CA ALA A 23 5.53 -9.80 4.94
C ALA A 23 4.95 -10.70 6.05
N GLU A 24 4.75 -10.15 7.25
CA GLU A 24 4.15 -10.90 8.36
C GLU A 24 2.69 -11.28 8.06
N ALA A 25 1.91 -10.37 7.47
CA ALA A 25 0.53 -10.64 7.09
C ALA A 25 0.42 -11.68 5.97
N ASP A 26 1.30 -11.63 4.97
CA ASP A 26 1.31 -12.58 3.84
C ASP A 26 1.73 -13.98 4.30
N ALA A 27 2.72 -14.07 5.20
CA ALA A 27 3.11 -15.34 5.82
C ALA A 27 1.98 -15.96 6.65
N PHE A 28 1.18 -15.13 7.33
CA PHE A 28 0.02 -15.58 8.11
C PHE A 28 -1.18 -15.96 7.23
N THR A 29 -1.30 -15.41 6.02
CA THR A 29 -2.39 -15.71 5.08
C THR A 29 -1.89 -16.11 3.68
N PRO A 30 -1.25 -17.29 3.53
CA PRO A 30 -0.56 -17.67 2.29
C PRO A 30 -1.48 -17.84 1.06
N GLY A 31 -2.79 -18.00 1.26
CA GLY A 31 -3.80 -18.04 0.17
C GLY A 31 -4.49 -16.68 -0.10
N ASN A 32 -4.11 -15.63 0.63
CA ASN A 32 -4.74 -14.31 0.55
C ASN A 32 -3.69 -13.21 0.82
N SER A 33 -2.57 -13.27 0.09
CA SER A 33 -1.49 -12.28 0.18
C SER A 33 -1.92 -10.92 -0.36
N PHE A 34 -1.22 -9.87 0.06
CA PHE A 34 -1.43 -8.52 -0.44
C PHE A 34 -1.00 -8.38 -1.90
N ARG A 35 -1.83 -7.67 -2.67
CA ARG A 35 -1.39 -6.95 -3.87
C ARG A 35 -0.89 -5.57 -3.43
N VAL A 36 0.39 -5.28 -3.64
CA VAL A 36 1.01 -4.01 -3.22
C VAL A 36 1.01 -3.02 -4.39
N HIS A 37 0.58 -1.79 -4.13
CA HIS A 37 0.68 -0.65 -5.06
C HIS A 37 1.58 0.42 -4.46
N ASP A 38 2.61 0.81 -5.19
CA ASP A 38 3.66 1.70 -4.70
C ASP A 38 3.46 3.16 -5.08
N PHE A 39 3.58 4.04 -4.08
CA PHE A 39 3.62 5.49 -4.27
C PHE A 39 4.89 6.04 -3.60
N PRO A 40 6.05 5.96 -4.28
CA PRO A 40 7.36 6.25 -3.67
C PRO A 40 7.49 7.69 -3.17
N GLY A 41 6.75 8.63 -3.76
CA GLY A 41 6.74 10.04 -3.38
C GLY A 41 5.68 10.43 -2.33
N ALA A 42 4.77 9.52 -1.97
CA ALA A 42 3.62 9.81 -1.12
C ALA A 42 4.01 9.90 0.36
N SER A 43 3.42 10.87 1.06
CA SER A 43 3.50 10.97 2.52
C SER A 43 2.50 10.02 3.20
N HIS A 44 2.41 10.04 4.52
CA HIS A 44 1.41 9.26 5.27
C HIS A 44 -0.02 9.50 4.80
N VAL A 45 -0.35 10.73 4.39
CA VAL A 45 -1.70 11.10 3.93
C VAL A 45 -1.91 10.86 2.42
N GLY A 46 -0.96 10.22 1.76
CA GLY A 46 -0.97 9.99 0.32
C GLY A 46 -0.19 11.04 -0.50
N PRO A 47 -0.25 10.94 -1.84
CA PRO A 47 0.28 11.93 -2.77
C PRO A 47 -0.56 13.23 -2.78
N LEU A 48 0.05 14.34 -3.22
CA LEU A 48 -0.67 15.62 -3.39
C LEU A 48 -1.74 15.54 -4.48
N ASP A 49 -1.42 14.88 -5.59
CA ASP A 49 -2.40 14.53 -6.61
C ASP A 49 -3.11 13.24 -6.20
N PRO A 50 -4.43 13.26 -5.93
CA PRO A 50 -5.17 12.08 -5.49
C PRO A 50 -5.49 11.12 -6.66
N ILE A 51 -5.39 11.55 -7.92
CA ILE A 51 -5.83 10.76 -9.08
C ILE A 51 -5.16 9.38 -9.12
N PRO A 52 -3.83 9.24 -8.96
CA PRO A 52 -3.18 7.92 -9.01
C PRO A 52 -3.70 6.94 -7.94
N VAL A 53 -4.10 7.44 -6.76
CA VAL A 53 -4.71 6.60 -5.73
C VAL A 53 -6.14 6.25 -6.10
N ALA A 54 -6.92 7.21 -6.60
CA ALA A 54 -8.29 7.00 -7.02
C ALA A 54 -8.39 5.97 -8.16
N GLU A 55 -7.49 6.02 -9.14
CA GLU A 55 -7.43 5.05 -10.25
C GLU A 55 -7.18 3.62 -9.76
N VAL A 56 -6.28 3.45 -8.77
CA VAL A 56 -6.05 2.14 -8.15
C VAL A 56 -7.30 1.65 -7.42
N LEU A 57 -7.99 2.52 -6.69
CA LEU A 57 -9.20 2.16 -5.96
C LEU A 57 -10.36 1.83 -6.90
N ASP A 58 -10.54 2.59 -7.99
CA ASP A 58 -11.55 2.34 -9.02
C ASP A 58 -11.33 0.98 -9.70
N ALA A 59 -10.08 0.68 -10.08
CA ALA A 59 -9.70 -0.61 -10.65
C ALA A 59 -9.92 -1.81 -9.72
N LEU A 60 -10.02 -1.59 -8.41
CA LEU A 60 -10.31 -2.65 -7.42
C LEU A 60 -11.82 -2.82 -7.15
N ALA A 61 -12.64 -1.83 -7.51
CA ALA A 61 -14.08 -1.84 -7.31
C ALA A 61 -14.82 -2.58 -8.44
N GLY A 62 -14.21 -2.69 -9.62
CA GLY A 62 -14.68 -3.51 -10.75
C GLY A 62 -14.31 -4.98 -10.61
#